data_AF-A0A1F5APC1-F1
#
_entry.id   AF-A0A1F5APC1-F1
#
_cell.length_a   1.000
_cell.length_b   1.000
_cell.length_c   1.000
_cell.angle_alpha   90.00
_cell.angle_beta   90.00
_cell.angle_gamma   90.00
#
_symmetry.space_group_name_H-M   'P 1'
#
loop_
_entity.id
_entity.type
_entity.pdbx_description
1 polymer ?
#
loop_
_entity_poly.entity_id
_entity_poly.type
_entity_poly.pdbx_seq_one_letter_code
_entity_poly.pdbx_strand_id
1 'polypeptide(L)'
;MPIYEYHCRKCGKKSTFITLSVKAALEPACRKCGSRDVVKLVSRVSISRSEESRMESLADPSKLSGVDENDPQSLARWMKKMGKEMGDEMGDDLDESIDEAMEQAGGEGADEDDAGEGGGADEIS
;
A
#
# COMPACT_ATOMS: atom_id res chain seq x y z
N MET A 1 -5.40 15.54 -26.54
CA MET A 1 -5.58 16.86 -25.93
C MET A 1 -5.19 16.77 -24.46
N PRO A 2 -3.92 17.06 -24.09
CA PRO A 2 -3.45 16.88 -22.72
C PRO A 2 -4.13 17.86 -21.76
N ILE A 3 -4.49 17.35 -20.58
CA ILE A 3 -5.01 18.11 -19.44
C ILE A 3 -3.89 18.21 -18.41
N TYR A 4 -3.59 19.42 -17.96
CA TYR A 4 -2.60 19.67 -16.93
C TYR A 4 -3.27 20.34 -15.72
N GLU A 5 -2.97 19.82 -14.53
CA GLU A 5 -3.41 20.41 -13.27
C GLU A 5 -2.26 21.17 -12.63
N TYR A 6 -2.58 22.29 -11.99
CA TYR A 6 -1.62 23.13 -11.27
C TYR A 6 -2.16 23.50 -9.90
N HIS A 7 -1.28 23.58 -8.92
CA HIS A 7 -1.56 24.08 -7.57
C HIS A 7 -0.89 25.44 -7.36
N CYS A 8 -1.65 26.44 -6.90
CA CYS A 8 -1.09 27.74 -6.58
C CYS A 8 -0.47 27.78 -5.19
N ARG A 9 0.81 28.15 -5.09
CA ARG A 9 1.54 28.29 -3.82
C ARG A 9 1.03 29.45 -2.95
N LYS A 10 0.33 30.44 -3.54
CA LYS A 10 -0.18 31.60 -2.80
C LYS A 10 -1.57 31.40 -2.18
N CYS A 11 -2.53 30.88 -2.94
CA CYS A 11 -3.92 30.74 -2.47
C CYS A 11 -4.36 29.28 -2.26
N GLY A 12 -3.48 28.31 -2.54
CA GLY A 12 -3.74 26.88 -2.37
C GLY A 12 -4.76 26.28 -3.35
N LYS A 13 -5.34 27.08 -4.26
CA LYS A 13 -6.36 26.60 -5.20
C LYS A 13 -5.72 25.87 -6.39
N LYS A 14 -6.41 24.80 -6.83
CA LYS A 14 -6.07 24.06 -8.04
C LYS A 14 -6.62 24.77 -9.28
N SER A 15 -5.93 24.65 -10.41
CA SER A 15 -6.35 25.19 -11.70
C SER A 15 -6.01 24.19 -12.80
N THR A 16 -6.97 23.95 -13.69
CA THR A 16 -6.84 22.98 -14.78
C THR A 16 -6.71 23.71 -16.12
N PHE A 17 -5.77 23.26 -16.94
CA PHE A 17 -5.49 23.80 -18.26
C PHE A 17 -5.54 22.69 -19.30
N ILE A 18 -6.33 22.92 -20.34
CA ILE A 18 -6.46 22.03 -21.48
C ILE A 18 -5.63 22.62 -22.60
N THR A 19 -4.74 21.81 -23.19
CA THR A 19 -3.92 22.23 -24.33
C THR A 19 -4.37 21.52 -25.59
N LEU A 20 -4.55 22.27 -26.68
CA LEU A 20 -4.96 21.71 -27.98
C LEU A 20 -3.79 21.00 -28.68
N SER A 21 -2.55 21.31 -28.31
CA SER A 21 -1.32 20.70 -28.82
C SER A 21 -0.28 20.57 -27.72
N VAL A 22 0.47 19.47 -27.73
CA VAL A 22 1.54 19.20 -26.76
C VAL A 22 2.71 20.19 -26.88
N LYS A 23 2.87 20.83 -28.05
CA LYS A 23 3.91 21.82 -28.32
C LYS A 23 3.50 23.26 -27.97
N ALA A 24 2.25 23.47 -27.54
CA ALA A 24 1.80 24.81 -27.19
C ALA A 24 2.52 25.29 -25.92
N ALA A 25 3.18 26.45 -25.99
CA ALA A 25 3.72 27.11 -24.81
C ALA A 25 2.55 27.51 -23.90
N LEU A 26 2.49 26.89 -22.72
CA LEU A 26 1.50 27.21 -21.69
C LEU A 26 2.17 28.10 -20.64
N GLU A 27 1.62 29.29 -20.42
CA GLU A 27 1.99 30.18 -19.31
C GLU A 27 0.91 30.08 -18.22
N PRO A 28 1.01 29.10 -17.29
CA PRO A 28 -0.04 28.87 -16.30
C PRO A 28 -0.05 30.00 -15.26
N ALA A 29 -1.22 30.58 -15.02
CA ALA A 29 -1.47 31.52 -13.94
C ALA A 29 -2.71 31.09 -13.15
N CYS A 30 -2.69 31.27 -11.83
CA CYS A 30 -3.80 30.85 -10.99
C CYS A 30 -5.12 31.55 -11.41
N ARG A 31 -6.17 30.77 -11.70
CA ARG A 31 -7.51 31.28 -12.07
C ARG A 31 -8.19 32.09 -10.96
N LYS A 32 -7.76 31.93 -9.71
CA LYS A 32 -8.37 32.54 -8.53
C LYS A 32 -7.71 33.87 -8.12
N CYS A 33 -6.38 33.93 -8.15
CA CYS A 33 -5.62 35.09 -7.65
C CYS A 33 -4.66 35.71 -8.67
N GLY A 34 -4.54 35.14 -9.88
CA GLY A 34 -3.65 35.64 -10.93
C GLY A 34 -2.16 35.37 -10.72
N SER A 35 -1.75 34.78 -9.58
CA SER A 35 -0.35 34.46 -9.32
C SER A 35 0.22 33.49 -10.36
N ARG A 36 1.44 33.77 -10.85
CA ARG A 36 2.24 32.86 -11.70
C ARG A 36 3.04 31.83 -10.90
N ASP A 37 3.01 31.95 -9.57
CA ASP A 37 3.61 30.98 -8.65
C ASP A 37 2.69 29.75 -8.49
N VAL A 38 2.75 28.89 -9.50
CA VAL A 38 1.95 27.67 -9.63
C VAL A 38 2.87 26.49 -9.94
N VAL A 39 2.57 25.33 -9.36
CA VAL A 39 3.31 24.08 -9.58
C VAL A 39 2.42 23.05 -10.26
N LYS A 40 2.98 22.33 -11.23
CA LYS A 40 2.25 21.27 -11.94
C LYS A 40 1.99 20.10 -10.99
N LEU A 41 0.76 19.64 -10.93
CA LEU A 41 0.39 18.42 -10.23
C LEU A 41 0.51 17.23 -11.16
N VAL A 42 1.08 16.15 -10.66
CA VAL A 42 1.04 14.82 -11.27
C VAL A 42 0.02 13.99 -10.51
N SER A 43 -0.88 13.33 -11.25
CA SER A 43 -1.87 12.46 -10.61
C SER A 43 -1.18 11.28 -9.95
N ARG A 44 -1.65 10.87 -8.76
CA ARG A 44 -1.27 9.59 -8.16
C ARG A 44 -1.94 8.49 -8.98
N VAL A 45 -1.15 7.68 -9.67
CA VAL A 45 -1.65 6.50 -10.39
C VAL A 45 -1.41 5.29 -9.49
N SER A 46 -2.47 4.53 -9.19
CA SER A 46 -2.34 3.17 -8.65
C SER A 46 -2.22 2.20 -9.82
N ILE A 47 -1.17 1.38 -9.81
CA ILE A 47 -0.98 0.32 -10.80
C ILE A 47 -1.38 -0.98 -10.11
N SER A 48 -2.49 -1.60 -10.52
CA SER A 48 -2.81 -2.96 -10.09
C SER A 48 -1.79 -3.91 -10.72
N ARG A 49 -1.10 -4.69 -9.89
CA ARG A 49 -0.14 -5.70 -10.37
C ARG A 49 -0.93 -6.92 -10.85
N SER A 50 -0.58 -7.46 -12.01
CA SER A 50 -1.11 -8.74 -12.50
C SER A 50 -0.77 -9.87 -11.53
N GLU A 51 -1.63 -10.89 -11.47
CA GLU A 51 -1.47 -12.07 -10.61
C GLU A 51 -0.13 -12.77 -10.82
N GLU A 52 0.38 -12.81 -12.05
CA GLU A 52 1.69 -13.37 -12.39
C GLU A 52 2.85 -12.60 -11.72
N SER A 53 2.77 -11.27 -11.67
CA SER A 53 3.77 -10.44 -10.99
C SER A 53 3.64 -10.49 -9.46
N ARG A 54 2.45 -10.81 -8.94
CA ARG A 54 2.26 -11.13 -7.51
C ARG A 54 2.89 -12.49 -7.17
N MET A 55 2.69 -13.50 -8.03
CA MET A 55 3.24 -14.84 -7.83
C MET A 55 4.78 -14.86 -7.91
N GLU A 56 5.37 -14.13 -8.87
CA GLU A 56 6.83 -13.96 -8.97
C GLU A 56 7.41 -13.25 -7.74
N SER A 57 6.68 -12.29 -7.20
CA SER A 57 7.04 -11.49 -6.04
C SER A 57 6.93 -12.25 -4.71
N LEU A 58 6.03 -13.25 -4.62
CA LEU A 58 5.91 -14.22 -3.52
C LEU A 58 7.01 -15.29 -3.58
N ALA A 59 7.43 -15.67 -4.79
CA ALA A 59 8.48 -16.66 -5.01
C ALA A 59 9.91 -16.10 -4.83
N ASP A 60 10.07 -14.80 -4.53
CA ASP A 60 11.38 -14.16 -4.39
C ASP A 60 12.04 -14.48 -3.03
N PRO A 61 13.10 -15.31 -3.00
CA PRO A 61 13.76 -15.70 -1.75
C PRO A 61 14.52 -14.54 -1.08
N SER A 62 14.80 -13.46 -1.81
CA SER A 62 15.48 -12.27 -1.29
C SER A 62 14.57 -11.43 -0.39
N LYS A 63 13.26 -11.69 -0.37
CA LYS A 63 12.33 -11.07 0.58
C LYS A 63 12.29 -11.78 1.93
N LEU A 64 12.69 -13.05 1.99
CA LEU A 64 12.85 -13.82 3.23
C LEU A 64 14.21 -13.60 3.90
N SER A 65 15.24 -13.20 3.16
CA SER A 65 16.60 -13.06 3.70
C SER A 65 16.79 -11.89 4.69
N GLY A 66 15.80 -11.02 4.85
CA GLY A 66 15.82 -9.87 5.76
C GLY A 66 14.91 -10.00 6.99
N VAL A 67 14.33 -11.18 7.23
CA VAL A 67 13.47 -11.43 8.40
C VAL A 67 14.34 -11.93 9.55
N ASP A 68 14.37 -11.17 10.64
CA ASP A 68 14.95 -11.62 11.91
C ASP A 68 13.85 -12.30 12.73
N GLU A 69 13.96 -13.62 12.88
CA GLU A 69 13.02 -14.46 13.61
C GLU A 69 12.94 -14.14 15.11
N ASN A 70 13.92 -13.39 15.65
CA ASN A 70 13.99 -13.03 17.06
C ASN A 70 13.40 -11.64 17.35
N ASP A 71 12.97 -10.89 16.34
CA ASP A 71 12.43 -9.55 16.48
C ASP A 71 10.95 -9.49 16.05
N PRO A 72 9.99 -9.28 16.99
CA PRO A 72 8.56 -9.24 16.67
C PRO A 72 8.22 -8.14 15.65
N GLN A 73 8.98 -7.03 15.62
CA GLN A 73 8.82 -5.94 14.65
C GLN A 73 9.26 -6.33 13.24
N SER A 74 10.18 -7.29 13.11
CA SER A 74 10.64 -7.82 11.83
C SER A 74 9.64 -8.85 11.27
N LEU A 75 9.06 -9.68 12.14
CA LEU A 75 7.99 -10.61 11.79
C LEU A 75 6.71 -9.89 11.33
N ALA A 76 6.28 -8.85 12.06
CA ALA A 76 5.10 -8.07 11.66
C ALA A 76 5.28 -7.36 10.31
N ARG A 77 6.47 -6.78 10.06
CA ARG A 77 6.79 -6.20 8.75
C ARG A 77 6.78 -7.22 7.63
N TRP A 78 7.20 -8.46 7.91
CA TRP A 78 7.12 -9.55 6.95
C TRP A 78 5.67 -9.98 6.68
N MET A 79 4.86 -10.17 7.73
CA MET A 79 3.44 -10.53 7.61
C MET A 79 2.64 -9.47 6.86
N LYS A 80 2.83 -8.18 7.17
CA LYS A 80 2.25 -7.02 6.46
C LYS A 80 2.60 -7.02 4.97
N LYS A 81 3.86 -7.33 4.65
CA LYS A 81 4.34 -7.41 3.26
C LYS A 81 3.76 -8.62 2.53
N MET A 82 3.57 -9.75 3.22
CA MET A 82 2.98 -10.96 2.66
C MET A 82 1.47 -10.79 2.40
N GLY A 83 0.73 -10.22 3.35
CA GLY A 83 -0.71 -9.92 3.21
C GLY A 83 -1.01 -9.02 2.01
N LYS A 84 -0.18 -8.00 1.81
CA LYS A 84 -0.30 -7.08 0.66
C LYS A 84 -0.09 -7.74 -0.70
N GLU A 85 0.70 -8.81 -0.76
CA GLU A 85 0.92 -9.58 -2.00
C GLU A 85 -0.19 -10.63 -2.23
N MET A 86 -0.90 -11.04 -1.17
CA MET A 86 -1.98 -12.04 -1.20
C MET A 86 -3.32 -11.47 -1.68
N GLY A 87 -3.53 -10.15 -1.63
CA GLY A 87 -4.66 -9.49 -2.27
C GLY A 87 -5.10 -8.20 -1.57
N ASP A 88 -5.73 -7.28 -2.33
CA ASP A 88 -6.21 -5.99 -1.82
C ASP A 88 -7.41 -6.14 -0.86
N GLU A 89 -8.23 -7.20 -1.01
CA GLU A 89 -9.47 -7.38 -0.22
C GLU A 89 -9.23 -7.99 1.18
N MET A 90 -8.11 -8.68 1.37
CA MET A 90 -7.72 -9.27 2.66
C MET A 90 -6.49 -8.57 3.27
N GLY A 91 -5.81 -7.73 2.49
CA GLY A 91 -4.60 -7.03 2.90
C GLY A 91 -4.87 -5.90 3.88
N ASP A 92 -5.97 -5.16 3.75
CA ASP A 92 -6.30 -4.04 4.65
C ASP A 92 -6.78 -4.54 6.03
N ASP A 93 -7.68 -5.53 6.08
CA ASP A 93 -8.14 -6.16 7.33
C ASP A 93 -7.02 -6.91 8.06
N LEU A 94 -6.13 -7.59 7.33
CA LEU A 94 -4.95 -8.24 7.90
C LEU A 94 -3.94 -7.21 8.42
N ASP A 95 -3.83 -6.05 7.78
CA ASP A 95 -2.92 -4.99 8.22
C ASP A 95 -3.34 -4.40 9.57
N GLU A 96 -4.64 -4.14 9.72
CA GLU A 96 -5.24 -3.59 10.94
C GLU A 96 -5.13 -4.59 12.11
N SER A 97 -5.46 -5.86 11.88
CA SER A 97 -5.36 -6.90 12.91
C SER A 97 -3.92 -7.19 13.36
N ILE A 98 -2.93 -7.06 12.48
CA ILE A 98 -1.51 -7.17 12.87
C ILE A 98 -1.07 -5.97 13.69
N ASP A 99 -1.48 -4.76 13.33
CA ASP A 99 -1.18 -3.54 14.11
C ASP A 99 -1.79 -3.67 15.53
N GLU A 100 -3.05 -4.10 15.62
CA GLU A 100 -3.73 -4.38 16.89
C GLU A 100 -3.02 -5.45 17.72
N ALA A 101 -2.59 -6.56 17.08
CA ALA A 101 -1.85 -7.63 17.76
C ALA A 101 -0.46 -7.17 18.24
N MET A 102 0.21 -6.27 17.52
CA MET A 102 1.47 -5.67 17.96
C MET A 102 1.28 -4.70 19.12
N GLU A 103 0.23 -3.88 19.07
CA GLU A 103 -0.14 -2.97 20.16
C GLU A 103 -0.52 -3.76 21.41
N GLN A 104 -1.20 -4.89 21.23
CA GLN A 104 -1.59 -5.80 22.31
C GLN A 104 -0.39 -6.58 22.85
N ALA A 105 0.55 -7.06 22.04
CA ALA A 105 1.79 -7.71 22.50
C ALA A 105 2.80 -6.76 23.16
N GLY A 106 2.63 -5.45 23.00
CA GLY A 106 3.37 -4.40 23.71
C GLY A 106 2.92 -4.18 25.17
N GLY A 107 1.78 -4.76 25.56
CA GLY A 107 1.37 -4.95 26.94
C GLY A 107 1.24 -6.45 27.22
N GLU A 108 1.45 -6.90 28.45
CA GLU A 108 0.97 -8.21 28.94
C GLU A 108 1.30 -9.48 28.11
N GLY A 109 2.33 -10.21 28.56
CA GLY A 109 2.53 -11.62 28.15
C GLY A 109 1.52 -12.59 28.79
N ALA A 110 1.56 -13.83 28.26
CA ALA A 110 0.85 -15.07 28.64
C ALA A 110 -0.59 -15.16 28.07
N ASP A 111 -1.13 -16.26 27.53
CA ASP A 111 -0.90 -17.72 27.53
C ASP A 111 -1.35 -18.23 26.13
N GLU A 112 -0.67 -19.14 25.42
CA GLU A 112 -0.80 -20.61 25.52
C GLU A 112 -2.25 -21.15 25.59
N ASP A 113 -2.87 -21.41 24.44
CA ASP A 113 -3.90 -22.44 24.21
C ASP A 113 -3.97 -22.65 22.67
N ASP A 114 -3.95 -23.82 22.06
CA ASP A 114 -3.74 -25.20 22.49
C ASP A 114 -3.45 -26.00 21.19
N ALA A 115 -2.79 -27.13 21.39
CA ALA A 115 -2.15 -27.98 20.41
C ALA A 115 -3.02 -28.40 19.21
N GLY A 116 -2.36 -28.55 18.07
CA GLY A 116 -2.81 -29.51 17.06
C GLY A 116 -2.62 -30.94 17.58
N GLU A 117 -3.63 -31.78 17.42
CA GLU A 117 -3.43 -33.23 17.35
C GLU A 117 -4.40 -33.82 16.33
N GLY A 118 -3.83 -34.41 15.28
CA GLY A 118 -4.56 -35.15 14.26
C GLY A 118 -4.86 -36.58 14.73
N GLY A 119 -5.80 -37.23 14.06
CA GLY A 119 -5.99 -38.66 14.21
C GLY A 119 -7.32 -39.11 13.62
N GLY A 120 -7.26 -39.71 12.44
CA GLY A 120 -8.42 -40.36 11.82
C GLY A 120 -8.90 -41.57 12.63
N ALA A 121 -10.15 -41.93 12.42
CA ALA A 121 -10.62 -43.29 12.61
C ALA A 121 -11.73 -43.59 11.60
N ASP A 122 -11.34 -44.44 10.67
CA ASP A 122 -12.11 -45.43 9.93
C ASP A 122 -13.30 -46.05 10.70
N GLU A 123 -14.38 -46.30 9.95
CA GLU A 123 -15.21 -47.50 9.91
C GLU A 123 -16.14 -47.97 11.08
N ILE A 124 -17.27 -48.55 10.60
CA ILE A 124 -18.27 -49.48 11.19
C ILE A 124 -19.24 -49.01 12.30
N SER A 125 -20.54 -48.92 11.99
CA SER A 125 -21.49 -50.05 12.11
C SER A 125 -22.91 -49.71 11.65
#